data_AF-A0A662MBJ2-F1
#
_entry.id   AF-A0A662MBJ2-F1
#
_cell.length_a   1.000
_cell.length_b   1.000
_cell.length_c   1.000
_cell.angle_alpha   90.00
_cell.angle_beta   90.00
_cell.angle_gamma   90.00
#
_symmetry.space_group_name_H-M   'P 1'
#
loop_
_entity.id
_entity.type
_entity.pdbx_description
1 polymer ?
#
loop_
_entity_poly.entity_id
_entity_poly.type
_entity_poly.pdbx_seq_one_letter_code
_entity_poly.pdbx_strand_id
1 'polypeptide(L)' 'FISCTNFRTIEIIDDLESDLGVPVITSNQASMWAALRKLGIKEHYAMFGKLLKECL' A
#
# COMPACT_ATOMS: atom_id res chain seq x y z
N PHE A 1 7.57 5.17 6.16
CA PHE A 1 7.86 3.88 5.51
C PHE A 1 8.01 2.80 6.58
N ILE A 2 7.29 1.68 6.46
CA ILE A 2 7.32 0.53 7.37
C ILE A 2 7.99 -0.64 6.64
N SER A 3 9.26 -0.86 6.94
CA SER A 3 10.12 -1.77 6.18
C SER A 3 9.87 -3.27 6.46
N CYS A 4 9.38 -3.63 7.64
CA CYS A 4 9.27 -5.03 8.03
C CYS A 4 7.98 -5.67 7.49
N THR A 5 8.08 -6.90 6.96
CA THR A 5 6.91 -7.69 6.54
C THR A 5 6.19 -8.36 7.72
N ASN A 6 6.83 -8.38 8.91
CA ASN A 6 6.33 -9.06 10.11
C ASN A 6 5.18 -8.31 10.81
N PHE A 7 5.07 -6.99 10.62
CA PHE A 7 3.94 -6.22 11.15
C PHE A 7 2.74 -6.31 10.20
N ARG A 8 1.60 -6.77 10.73
CA ARG A 8 0.31 -6.78 10.02
C ARG A 8 -0.22 -5.35 9.88
N THR A 9 0.32 -4.65 8.90
CA THR A 9 0.03 -3.23 8.65
C THR A 9 -0.91 -3.03 7.48
N ILE A 10 -1.11 -4.05 6.64
CA ILE A 10 -1.87 -3.94 5.39
C ILE A 10 -3.33 -3.54 5.60
N GLU A 11 -3.93 -3.97 6.72
CA GLU A 11 -5.33 -3.72 7.08
C GLU A 11 -5.55 -2.32 7.65
N ILE A 12 -4.48 -1.66 8.14
CA ILE A 12 -4.53 -0.38 8.85
C ILE A 12 -3.80 0.74 8.11
N ILE A 13 -3.41 0.54 6.85
CA ILE A 13 -2.67 1.56 6.09
C ILE A 13 -3.51 2.84 5.98
N ASP A 14 -4.80 2.70 5.66
CA ASP A 14 -5.71 3.85 5.50
C ASP A 14 -5.88 4.62 6.81
N ASP A 15 -6.02 3.92 7.93
CA ASP A 15 -6.09 4.52 9.27
C ASP A 15 -4.78 5.25 9.61
N LEU A 16 -3.64 4.63 9.34
CA LEU A 16 -2.33 5.25 9.56
C LEU A 16 -2.12 6.50 8.69
N GLU A 17 -2.55 6.48 7.43
CA GLU A 17 -2.48 7.67 6.55
C GLU A 17 -3.40 8.79 7.04
N SER A 18 -4.59 8.44 7.55
CA SER A 18 -5.53 9.39 8.16
C SER A 18 -4.95 10.02 9.42
N ASP A 19 -4.43 9.21 10.34
CA ASP A 19 -3.90 9.65 11.64
C ASP A 19 -2.62 10.47 11.50
N LEU A 20 -1.73 10.07 10.58
CA LEU A 20 -0.43 10.73 10.39
C LEU A 20 -0.49 11.89 9.38
N GLY A 21 -1.56 11.98 8.58
CA GLY A 21 -1.72 12.99 7.53
C GLY A 21 -0.71 12.89 6.39
N VAL A 22 0.03 11.78 6.29
CA VAL A 22 1.07 11.55 5.28
C VAL A 22 0.91 10.17 4.65
N PRO A 23 1.37 9.98 3.39
CA PRO A 23 1.35 8.67 2.78
C PRO A 23 2.16 7.64 3.56
N VAL A 24 1.61 6.44 3.73
CA VAL A 24 2.24 5.32 4.43
C VAL A 24 2.54 4.22 3.42
N ILE A 25 3.82 3.87 3.35
CA ILE A 25 4.31 2.80 2.48
C ILE A 25 4.88 1.68 3.35
N THR A 26 4.39 0.45 3.14
CA THR A 26 4.89 -0.79 3.75
C THR A 26 5.67 -1.63 2.73
N SER A 27 6.55 -2.52 3.17
CA SER A 27 7.22 -3.47 2.26
C SER A 27 6.24 -4.44 1.58
N ASN A 28 5.19 -4.85 2.28
CA ASN A 28 4.16 -5.75 1.74
C ASN A 28 3.39 -5.07 0.59
N GLN A 29 2.83 -3.86 0.81
CA GLN A 29 2.07 -3.16 -0.24
C GLN A 29 2.97 -2.77 -1.44
N ALA A 30 4.23 -2.39 -1.19
CA ALA A 30 5.16 -2.02 -2.24
C ALA A 30 5.52 -3.22 -3.13
N SER A 31 5.69 -4.40 -2.53
CA SER A 31 5.94 -5.65 -3.26
C SER A 31 4.74 -6.03 -4.12
N MET A 32 3.52 -5.94 -3.57
CA MET A 32 2.28 -6.18 -4.31
C MET A 32 2.13 -5.20 -5.48
N TRP A 33 2.29 -3.91 -5.25
CA TRP A 33 2.25 -2.88 -6.29
C TRP A 33 3.25 -3.14 -7.42
N ALA A 34 4.49 -3.52 -7.08
CA ALA A 34 5.50 -3.86 -8.08
C ALA A 34 5.12 -5.11 -8.89
N ALA A 35 4.56 -6.14 -8.25
CA ALA A 35 4.12 -7.37 -8.91
C ALA A 35 2.95 -7.11 -9.88
N LEU A 36 1.92 -6.38 -9.43
CA LEU A 36 0.74 -6.05 -10.24
C LEU A 36 1.14 -5.30 -11.53
N ARG A 37 2.01 -4.30 -11.43
CA ARG A 37 2.50 -3.56 -12.60
C ARG A 37 3.32 -4.42 -13.56
N LYS A 38 4.13 -5.35 -13.04
CA LYS A 38 4.84 -6.32 -13.89
C LYS A 38 3.90 -7.26 -14.64
N LEU A 39 2.75 -7.59 -14.04
CA LEU A 39 1.72 -8.42 -14.66
C LEU A 39 0.78 -7.63 -15.58
N GLY A 40 0.91 -6.30 -15.65
CA GLY A 40 0.04 -5.43 -16.44
C GLY A 40 -1.36 -5.26 -15.85
N ILE A 41 -1.54 -5.57 -14.56
CA ILE A 41 -2.82 -5.43 -13.85
C ILE A 41 -2.95 -3.97 -13.38
N LYS A 42 -4.01 -3.29 -13.82
CA LYS A 42 -4.28 -1.86 -13.57
C LYS A 42 -5.57 -1.64 -12.79
N GLU A 43 -5.75 -2.43 -11.74
CA GLU A 43 -6.92 -2.33 -10.86
C GLU A 43 -6.63 -1.33 -9.74
N HIS A 44 -7.50 -0.36 -9.52
CA HIS A 44 -7.38 0.50 -8.35
C HIS A 44 -8.03 -0.19 -7.16
N TYR A 45 -7.23 -0.45 -6.12
CA TYR A 45 -7.76 -1.04 -4.89
C TYR A 45 -8.16 0.10 -3.95
N ALA A 46 -9.45 0.15 -3.62
CA ALA A 46 -9.99 1.21 -2.75
C ALA A 46 -9.45 1.15 -1.31
N MET A 47 -8.97 -0.03 -0.91
CA MET A 47 -8.28 -0.30 0.35
C MET A 47 -6.76 -0.38 0.10
N PHE A 48 -5.95 -0.31 1.16
CA PHE A 48 -4.47 -0.47 1.14
C PHE A 48 -3.65 0.81 0.91
N GLY A 49 -4.21 1.97 1.26
CA GLY A 49 -3.53 3.26 1.22
C GLY A 49 -3.37 3.83 -0.19
N LYS A 50 -2.89 5.07 -0.24
CA LYS A 50 -2.74 5.85 -1.48
C LYS A 50 -1.95 5.15 -2.57
N LEU A 51 -0.93 4.35 -2.23
CA LEU A 51 -0.08 3.69 -3.24
C LEU A 51 -0.87 2.78 -4.19
N LEU A 52 -1.73 1.91 -3.66
CA LEU A 52 -2.53 0.98 -4.48
C LEU A 52 -3.83 1.59 -4.97
N LYS A 53 -4.25 2.72 -4.38
CA LYS A 53 -5.46 3.45 -4.76
C LYS A 53 -5.25 4.41 -5.93
N GLU A 54 -4.09 5.07 -6.00
CA GLU A 54 -3.87 6.21 -6.90
C GLU A 54 -2.68 6.01 -7.87
N CYS A 55 -1.79 5.05 -7.63
CA CYS A 55 -0.51 4.95 -8.35
C CYS A 55 -0.31 3.65 -9.15
N LEU A 56 -1.37 2.93 -9.52
CA LEU A 56 -1.28 1.71 -10.34
C LEU A 56 -1.21 1.96 -11.85
#